data_AF-A0A212F0N7-F1
#
_entry.id   AF-A0A212F0N7-F1
#
_cell.length_a   1.000
_cell.length_b   1.000
_cell.length_c   1.000
_cell.angle_alpha   90.00
_cell.angle_beta   90.00
_cell.angle_gamma   90.00
#
_symmetry.space_group_name_H-M   'P 1'
#
loop_
_entity.id
_entity.type
_entity.pdbx_description
1 polymer ?
#
loop_
_entity_poly.entity_id
_entity_poly.type
_entity_poly.pdbx_seq_one_letter_code
_entity_poly.pdbx_strand_id
1 'polypeptide(L)'
;MFSKTITSKDSFLEQTKAAREERALEKKREQSAIKIQSMIRGWLAKQRFNKIILYDFDQLLPEYASQGSQDEPQQPELIQALDVFRLACRLFLVFKQQRDKKRFEKLCKYIVQSLHSESVKISYVGVFLNKEYSFRWIAHIKDLLYKCCQYLEELKPESPLDMQSILIHLHTLLAFTATNTWALTRLKNFEKLRGGMTQLCANVMGSLFHRGYYLTLKSLLLRGLCREKVALKNIALTAIVTLALRPLVSAQFSEKLLTMYIIQILSVPTLVFHMQQISPESMAAFRTHSMFDKCIEFLSADQNMRIVFNTLEGNYALCLLANLTQLAYTERDYAQPSTYYPTFVLVVSRFLDSCQQYVVCKKSNLSKWHPILGWFSQSFDMYLPLAMGNLRTQLSLLWGVPMLKKLLGVPLKEMLEAGVSDEAGPSNPSTPLQSNPASFIRRAIEARTNRSNSNKNFRKLGSPDCTKIALICSMYHTALHTMTQVKLDILTVIFCICDHRLYRNIHKTL
;
A
#
# COMPACT_ATOMS: atom_id res chain seq x y z
N MET A 1 -26.75 85.13 -48.45
CA MET A 1 -25.85 83.98 -48.29
C MET A 1 -26.68 82.75 -48.00
N PHE A 2 -26.39 81.66 -48.72
CA PHE A 2 -27.21 80.46 -48.93
C PHE A 2 -27.94 79.92 -47.70
N SER A 3 -29.27 80.05 -47.71
CA SER A 3 -30.18 79.17 -46.97
C SER A 3 -30.01 77.77 -47.56
N LYS A 4 -29.30 76.90 -46.83
CA LYS A 4 -29.22 75.47 -47.15
C LYS A 4 -30.62 74.92 -46.98
N THR A 5 -31.27 74.66 -48.09
CA THR A 5 -32.38 73.72 -48.19
C THR A 5 -31.90 72.42 -47.56
N ILE A 6 -32.25 72.17 -46.29
CA ILE A 6 -32.05 70.87 -45.65
C ILE A 6 -32.89 69.91 -46.48
N THR A 7 -32.17 69.18 -47.31
CA THR A 7 -32.67 68.47 -48.46
C THR A 7 -33.58 67.35 -47.99
N SER A 8 -34.80 67.23 -48.51
CA SER A 8 -35.67 66.07 -48.24
C SER A 8 -34.97 64.74 -48.55
N LYS A 9 -33.92 64.78 -49.38
CA LYS A 9 -32.96 63.70 -49.62
C LYS A 9 -32.17 63.27 -48.37
N ASP A 10 -31.69 64.19 -47.53
CA ASP A 10 -30.91 63.83 -46.33
C ASP A 10 -31.80 63.24 -45.24
N SER A 11 -33.01 63.79 -45.02
CA SER A 11 -33.99 63.17 -44.11
C SER A 11 -34.45 61.80 -44.62
N PHE A 12 -34.59 61.64 -45.94
CA PHE A 12 -34.90 60.35 -46.55
C PHE A 12 -33.75 59.34 -46.41
N LEU A 13 -32.50 59.79 -46.54
CA LEU A 13 -31.31 58.96 -46.33
C LEU A 13 -31.15 58.54 -44.86
N GLU A 14 -31.40 59.44 -43.91
CA GLU A 14 -31.43 59.11 -42.47
C GLU A 14 -32.56 58.15 -42.13
N GLN A 15 -33.78 58.36 -42.63
CA GLN A 15 -34.89 57.41 -42.44
C GLN A 15 -34.57 56.04 -43.06
N THR A 16 -33.93 56.01 -44.24
CA THR A 16 -33.52 54.76 -44.88
C THR A 16 -32.41 54.07 -44.09
N LYS A 17 -31.48 54.81 -43.49
CA LYS A 17 -30.42 54.27 -42.63
C LYS A 17 -30.97 53.75 -41.31
N ALA A 18 -31.85 54.51 -40.64
CA ALA A 18 -32.55 54.10 -39.44
C ALA A 18 -33.39 52.83 -39.68
N ALA A 19 -34.14 52.77 -40.78
CA ALA A 19 -34.90 51.58 -41.16
C ALA A 19 -34.00 50.38 -41.54
N ARG A 20 -32.74 50.59 -41.93
CA ARG A 20 -31.77 49.50 -42.13
C ARG A 20 -31.19 49.03 -40.79
N GLU A 21 -30.88 49.95 -39.89
CA GLU A 21 -30.38 49.64 -38.54
C GLU A 21 -31.45 48.94 -37.69
N GLU A 22 -32.71 49.37 -37.77
CA GLU A 22 -33.84 48.73 -37.10
C GLU A 22 -34.03 47.28 -37.59
N ARG A 23 -34.04 47.05 -38.91
CA ARG A 23 -34.08 45.70 -39.48
C ARG A 23 -32.86 44.84 -39.08
N ALA A 24 -31.69 45.45 -38.93
CA ALA A 24 -30.48 44.74 -38.49
C ALA A 24 -30.55 44.37 -37.00
N LEU A 25 -31.09 45.25 -36.16
CA LEU A 25 -31.34 45.00 -34.74
C LEU A 25 -32.42 43.93 -34.53
N GLU A 26 -33.48 43.96 -35.32
CA GLU A 26 -34.55 42.96 -35.29
C GLU A 26 -34.04 41.57 -35.68
N LYS A 27 -33.26 41.47 -36.78
CA LYS A 27 -32.57 40.22 -37.15
C LYS A 27 -31.62 39.73 -36.05
N LYS A 28 -30.88 40.63 -35.38
CA LYS A 28 -30.03 40.26 -34.25
C LYS A 28 -30.85 39.76 -33.05
N ARG A 29 -32.00 40.39 -32.76
CA ARG A 29 -32.92 39.95 -31.69
C ARG A 29 -33.51 38.57 -32.00
N GLU A 30 -33.97 38.34 -33.22
CA GLU A 30 -34.47 37.03 -33.67
C GLU A 30 -33.39 35.94 -33.58
N GLN A 31 -32.19 36.21 -34.10
CA GLN A 31 -31.07 35.27 -34.00
C GLN A 31 -30.70 34.96 -32.55
N SER A 32 -30.74 35.97 -31.68
CA SER A 32 -30.49 35.79 -30.24
C SER A 32 -31.59 34.96 -29.59
N ALA A 33 -32.86 35.23 -29.92
CA ALA A 33 -34.01 34.46 -29.45
C ALA A 33 -33.92 32.98 -29.90
N ILE A 34 -33.57 32.71 -31.16
CA ILE A 34 -33.38 31.36 -31.68
C ILE A 34 -32.24 30.63 -30.96
N LYS A 35 -31.12 31.32 -30.68
CA LYS A 35 -30.01 30.75 -29.89
C LYS A 35 -30.44 30.41 -28.46
N ILE A 36 -31.17 31.30 -27.80
CA ILE A 36 -31.68 31.08 -26.44
C ILE A 36 -32.67 29.90 -26.44
N GLN A 37 -33.63 29.89 -27.36
CA GLN A 37 -34.62 28.83 -27.48
C GLN A 37 -33.99 27.46 -27.79
N SER A 38 -33.01 27.40 -28.68
CA SER A 38 -32.32 26.15 -28.99
C SER A 38 -31.51 25.63 -27.80
N MET A 39 -30.84 26.51 -27.05
CA MET A 39 -30.17 26.13 -25.79
C MET A 39 -31.16 25.60 -24.74
N ILE A 40 -32.29 26.28 -24.53
CA ILE A 40 -33.31 25.85 -23.56
C ILE A 40 -33.93 24.52 -23.98
N ARG A 41 -34.28 24.35 -25.26
CA ARG A 41 -34.82 23.08 -25.79
C ARG A 41 -33.81 21.95 -25.62
N GLY A 42 -32.53 22.19 -25.92
CA GLY A 42 -31.45 21.24 -25.71
C GLY A 42 -31.26 20.88 -24.23
N TRP A 43 -31.33 21.87 -23.34
CA TRP A 43 -31.25 21.65 -21.90
C TRP A 43 -32.44 20.83 -21.36
N LEU A 44 -33.67 21.15 -21.76
CA LEU A 44 -34.87 20.40 -21.40
C LEU A 44 -34.81 18.96 -21.93
N ALA A 45 -34.35 18.76 -23.17
CA ALA A 45 -34.18 17.43 -23.75
C ALA A 45 -33.16 16.59 -22.96
N LYS A 46 -32.00 17.16 -22.62
CA LYS A 46 -31.00 16.52 -21.75
C LYS A 46 -31.58 16.20 -20.37
N GLN A 47 -32.36 17.11 -19.79
CA GLN A 47 -32.98 16.89 -18.48
C GLN A 47 -34.03 15.78 -18.52
N ARG A 48 -34.86 15.72 -19.56
CA ARG A 48 -35.83 14.63 -19.79
C ARG A 48 -35.12 13.30 -19.98
N PHE A 49 -34.10 13.24 -20.84
CA PHE A 49 -33.29 12.05 -21.05
C PHE A 49 -32.69 11.53 -19.73
N ASN A 50 -32.12 12.44 -18.92
CA ASN A 50 -31.60 12.09 -17.61
C ASN A 50 -32.68 11.55 -16.66
N LYS A 51 -33.85 12.17 -16.63
CA LYS A 51 -34.96 11.73 -15.78
C LYS A 51 -35.47 10.34 -16.19
N ILE A 52 -35.61 10.08 -17.49
CA ILE A 52 -36.04 8.77 -18.01
C ILE A 52 -35.06 7.68 -17.58
N ILE A 53 -33.76 7.89 -17.79
CA ILE A 53 -32.74 6.89 -17.41
C ILE A 53 -32.74 6.62 -15.90
N LEU A 54 -32.88 7.65 -15.08
CA LEU A 54 -32.94 7.48 -13.62
C LEU A 54 -34.22 6.78 -13.18
N TYR A 55 -35.35 7.10 -13.82
CA TYR A 55 -36.63 6.45 -13.55
C TYR A 55 -36.60 4.97 -13.94
N ASP A 56 -36.12 4.65 -15.14
CA ASP A 56 -35.95 3.27 -15.60
C ASP A 56 -35.05 2.47 -14.64
N PHE A 57 -33.99 3.10 -14.12
CA PHE A 57 -33.10 2.48 -13.14
C PHE A 57 -33.78 2.23 -11.79
N ASP A 58 -34.50 3.21 -11.26
CA ASP A 58 -35.19 3.10 -9.98
C ASP A 58 -36.39 2.12 -10.06
N GLN A 59 -37.01 1.96 -11.24
CA GLN A 59 -38.04 0.94 -11.48
C GLN A 59 -37.47 -0.48 -11.52
N LEU A 60 -36.32 -0.68 -12.18
CA LEU A 60 -35.70 -2.00 -12.28
C LEU A 60 -34.94 -2.40 -10.99
N LEU A 61 -34.50 -1.44 -10.17
CA LEU A 61 -33.86 -1.71 -8.88
C LEU A 61 -34.58 -0.92 -7.76
N PRO A 62 -35.72 -1.41 -7.27
CA PRO A 62 -36.49 -0.72 -6.24
C PRO A 62 -35.72 -0.57 -4.92
N GLU A 63 -36.07 0.47 -4.15
CA GLU A 63 -35.55 0.67 -2.79
C GLU A 63 -36.12 -0.39 -1.86
N TYR A 64 -35.32 -1.41 -1.56
CA TYR A 64 -35.59 -2.24 -0.39
C TYR A 64 -35.28 -1.41 0.85
N ALA A 65 -36.32 -0.82 1.42
CA ALA A 65 -36.28 -0.18 2.73
C ALA A 65 -35.84 -1.23 3.75
N SER A 66 -34.64 -1.04 4.31
CA SER A 66 -34.28 -1.70 5.55
C SER A 66 -35.21 -1.17 6.66
N GLN A 67 -35.94 -2.11 7.28
CA GLN A 67 -36.74 -2.03 8.51
C GLN A 67 -38.24 -1.76 8.31
N GLY A 68 -39.06 -2.77 8.64
CA GLY A 68 -40.50 -2.62 8.68
C GLY A 68 -41.37 -3.83 9.01
N SER A 69 -40.88 -5.08 9.10
CA SER A 69 -41.69 -6.20 9.64
C SER A 69 -40.83 -7.43 9.88
N GLN A 70 -40.99 -8.02 11.05
CA GLN A 70 -40.58 -9.39 11.35
C GLN A 70 -41.32 -10.30 10.36
N ASP A 71 -40.57 -10.99 9.52
CA ASP A 71 -40.82 -12.36 9.02
C ASP A 71 -39.95 -12.58 7.79
N GLU A 72 -38.99 -13.50 7.95
CA GLU A 72 -38.11 -14.12 6.95
C GLU A 72 -37.31 -13.22 5.97
N PRO A 73 -35.99 -13.43 5.82
CA PRO A 73 -35.20 -12.74 4.80
C PRO A 73 -35.56 -13.30 3.41
N GLN A 74 -36.61 -12.77 2.78
CA GLN A 74 -36.90 -13.01 1.37
C GLN A 74 -35.70 -12.51 0.54
N GLN A 75 -34.92 -13.44 0.01
CA GLN A 75 -33.84 -13.13 -0.93
C GLN A 75 -34.46 -12.49 -2.18
N PRO A 76 -33.97 -11.33 -2.64
CA PRO A 76 -34.57 -10.64 -3.78
C PRO A 76 -34.50 -11.52 -5.03
N GLU A 77 -35.61 -11.63 -5.77
CA GLU A 77 -35.61 -12.26 -7.09
C GLU A 77 -34.62 -11.51 -7.98
N LEU A 78 -33.54 -12.19 -8.34
CA LEU A 78 -32.48 -11.60 -9.15
C LEU A 78 -32.97 -11.45 -10.59
N ILE A 79 -33.07 -10.21 -11.05
CA ILE A 79 -33.43 -9.84 -12.42
C ILE A 79 -32.34 -10.32 -13.40
N GLN A 80 -32.67 -10.42 -14.70
CA GLN A 80 -31.71 -10.79 -15.74
C GLN A 80 -30.53 -9.81 -15.82
N ALA A 81 -29.31 -10.34 -15.84
CA ALA A 81 -28.09 -9.55 -15.82
C ALA A 81 -27.92 -8.63 -17.04
N LEU A 82 -28.49 -9.02 -18.19
CA LEU A 82 -28.38 -8.26 -19.43
C LEU A 82 -29.16 -6.93 -19.36
N ASP A 83 -30.33 -6.93 -18.74
CA ASP A 83 -31.17 -5.73 -18.61
C ASP A 83 -30.52 -4.75 -17.64
N VAL A 84 -29.99 -5.26 -16.52
CA VAL A 84 -29.24 -4.46 -15.56
C VAL A 84 -27.94 -3.92 -16.20
N PHE A 85 -27.24 -4.70 -17.02
CA PHE A 85 -26.06 -4.23 -17.75
C PHE A 85 -26.37 -3.09 -18.73
N ARG A 86 -27.45 -3.22 -19.51
CA ARG A 86 -27.87 -2.18 -20.46
C ARG A 86 -28.23 -0.87 -19.74
N LEU A 87 -28.96 -0.97 -18.63
CA LEU A 87 -29.28 0.19 -17.81
C LEU A 87 -28.06 0.79 -17.12
N ALA A 88 -27.16 -0.04 -16.59
CA ALA A 88 -25.94 0.43 -15.95
C ALA A 88 -25.06 1.21 -16.94
N CYS A 89 -24.95 0.75 -18.19
CA CYS A 89 -24.26 1.49 -19.24
C CYS A 89 -24.93 2.85 -19.53
N ARG A 90 -26.27 2.92 -19.57
CA ARG A 90 -27.01 4.18 -19.75
C ARG A 90 -26.84 5.12 -18.54
N LEU A 91 -26.88 4.59 -17.33
CA LEU A 91 -26.66 5.35 -16.10
C LEU A 91 -25.28 6.00 -16.12
N PHE A 92 -24.24 5.29 -16.56
CA PHE A 92 -22.88 5.81 -16.63
C PHE A 92 -22.71 7.01 -17.57
N LEU A 93 -23.57 7.14 -18.60
CA LEU A 93 -23.58 8.32 -19.48
C LEU A 93 -24.08 9.59 -18.79
N VAL A 94 -24.95 9.45 -17.79
CA VAL A 94 -25.66 10.55 -17.10
C VAL A 94 -25.17 10.75 -15.66
N PHE A 95 -24.25 9.89 -15.23
CA PHE A 95 -23.84 9.72 -13.85
C PHE A 95 -23.26 10.99 -13.24
N LYS A 96 -23.76 11.37 -12.06
CA LYS A 96 -23.19 12.43 -11.23
C LYS A 96 -22.87 11.90 -9.84
N GLN A 97 -21.62 12.05 -9.41
CA GLN A 97 -21.08 11.49 -8.17
C GLN A 97 -21.89 11.89 -6.91
N GLN A 98 -22.22 13.17 -6.78
CA GLN A 98 -22.97 13.65 -5.60
C GLN A 98 -24.45 13.23 -5.59
N ARG A 99 -25.07 13.10 -6.78
CA ARG A 99 -26.51 12.81 -6.90
C ARG A 99 -26.79 11.31 -6.80
N ASP A 100 -25.95 10.49 -7.42
CA ASP A 100 -26.26 9.09 -7.70
C ASP A 100 -25.51 8.11 -6.77
N LYS A 101 -24.92 8.59 -5.66
CA LYS A 101 -24.19 7.76 -4.67
C LYS A 101 -25.01 6.55 -4.22
N LYS A 102 -26.25 6.76 -3.75
CA LYS A 102 -27.13 5.66 -3.30
C LYS A 102 -27.49 4.68 -4.42
N ARG A 103 -27.75 5.19 -5.64
CA ARG A 103 -28.04 4.35 -6.82
C ARG A 103 -26.85 3.49 -7.22
N PHE A 104 -25.65 4.06 -7.13
CA PHE A 104 -24.40 3.34 -7.39
C PHE A 104 -24.15 2.23 -6.37
N GLU A 105 -24.40 2.49 -5.09
CA GLU A 105 -24.31 1.46 -4.04
C GLU A 105 -25.30 0.31 -4.27
N LYS A 106 -26.54 0.61 -4.69
CA LYS A 106 -27.53 -0.42 -5.07
C LYS A 106 -27.02 -1.28 -6.23
N LEU A 107 -26.48 -0.65 -7.28
CA LEU A 107 -25.88 -1.37 -8.39
C LEU A 107 -24.74 -2.28 -7.94
N CYS A 108 -23.85 -1.78 -7.08
CA CYS A 108 -22.74 -2.56 -6.52
C CYS A 108 -23.23 -3.77 -5.71
N LYS A 109 -24.26 -3.59 -4.87
CA LYS A 109 -24.89 -4.68 -4.10
C LYS A 109 -25.49 -5.75 -5.01
N TYR A 110 -26.30 -5.33 -5.99
CA TYR A 110 -26.90 -6.25 -6.97
C TYR A 110 -25.83 -7.04 -7.72
N ILE A 111 -24.80 -6.36 -8.23
CA ILE A 111 -23.72 -7.01 -8.97
C ILE A 111 -23.03 -8.06 -8.09
N VAL A 112 -22.63 -7.72 -6.86
CA VAL A 112 -21.99 -8.68 -5.95
C VAL A 112 -22.90 -9.86 -5.65
N GLN A 113 -24.20 -9.63 -5.41
CA GLN A 113 -25.16 -10.70 -5.16
C GLN A 113 -25.33 -11.61 -6.39
N SER A 114 -25.41 -11.03 -7.59
CA SER A 114 -25.53 -11.78 -8.85
C SER A 114 -24.36 -12.72 -9.12
N LEU A 115 -23.15 -12.37 -8.66
CA LEU A 115 -21.94 -13.20 -8.85
C LEU A 115 -21.99 -14.53 -8.08
N HIS A 116 -22.82 -14.61 -7.04
CA HIS A 116 -23.05 -15.85 -6.29
C HIS A 116 -24.06 -16.78 -6.98
N SER A 117 -24.78 -16.31 -8.00
CA SER A 117 -25.71 -17.14 -8.76
C SER A 117 -24.97 -18.05 -9.74
N GLU A 118 -25.37 -19.31 -9.81
CA GLU A 118 -24.86 -20.32 -10.74
C GLU A 118 -25.50 -20.23 -12.14
N SER A 119 -26.55 -19.41 -12.29
CA SER A 119 -27.22 -19.22 -13.57
C SER A 119 -26.51 -18.17 -14.43
N VAL A 120 -26.18 -18.54 -15.67
CA VAL A 120 -25.56 -17.62 -16.66
C VAL A 120 -26.46 -16.43 -17.00
N LYS A 121 -27.78 -16.58 -16.92
CA LYS A 121 -28.73 -15.48 -17.22
C LYS A 121 -28.79 -14.43 -16.11
N ILE A 122 -28.49 -14.83 -14.88
CA ILE A 122 -28.63 -14.03 -13.68
C ILE A 122 -27.27 -13.47 -13.23
N SER A 123 -26.19 -14.24 -13.42
CA SER A 123 -24.86 -13.81 -13.06
C SER A 123 -24.35 -12.70 -13.98
N TYR A 124 -23.82 -11.62 -13.40
CA TYR A 124 -23.29 -10.50 -14.17
C TYR A 124 -22.14 -10.87 -15.12
N VAL A 125 -21.38 -11.92 -14.78
CA VAL A 125 -20.31 -12.48 -15.64
C VAL A 125 -20.89 -13.19 -16.86
N GLY A 126 -22.14 -13.65 -16.81
CA GLY A 126 -22.81 -14.24 -17.96
C GLY A 126 -22.97 -13.29 -19.14
N VAL A 127 -23.05 -11.98 -18.90
CA VAL A 127 -23.09 -10.95 -19.95
C VAL A 127 -21.77 -10.92 -20.74
N PHE A 128 -20.64 -11.18 -20.08
CA PHE A 128 -19.33 -11.25 -20.74
C PHE A 128 -19.21 -12.45 -21.69
N LEU A 129 -19.90 -13.57 -21.41
CA LEU A 129 -19.91 -14.75 -22.28
C LEU A 129 -20.59 -14.49 -23.63
N ASN A 130 -21.42 -13.45 -23.73
CA ASN A 130 -21.98 -13.03 -25.01
C ASN A 130 -20.94 -12.20 -25.79
N LYS A 131 -20.53 -12.71 -26.95
CA LYS A 131 -19.50 -12.09 -27.83
C LYS A 131 -19.82 -10.64 -28.15
N GLU A 132 -21.08 -10.27 -28.35
CA GLU A 132 -21.52 -8.91 -28.70
C GLU A 132 -21.26 -7.88 -27.59
N TYR A 133 -21.38 -8.29 -26.32
CA TYR A 133 -21.30 -7.40 -25.17
C TYR A 133 -19.96 -7.49 -24.43
N SER A 134 -19.15 -8.52 -24.70
CA SER A 134 -17.87 -8.81 -24.03
C SER A 134 -16.94 -7.59 -23.87
N PHE A 135 -16.64 -6.87 -24.95
CA PHE A 135 -15.74 -5.71 -24.91
C PHE A 135 -16.35 -4.52 -24.15
N ARG A 136 -17.64 -4.24 -24.38
CA ARG A 136 -18.37 -3.17 -23.67
C ARG A 136 -18.46 -3.46 -22.18
N TRP A 137 -18.63 -4.73 -21.81
CA TRP A 137 -18.66 -5.17 -20.42
C TRP A 137 -17.32 -4.95 -19.72
N ILE A 138 -16.19 -5.28 -20.36
CA ILE A 138 -14.86 -5.01 -19.80
C ILE A 138 -14.67 -3.51 -19.54
N ALA A 139 -15.03 -2.65 -20.52
CA ALA A 139 -14.94 -1.20 -20.35
C ALA A 139 -15.82 -0.71 -19.19
N HIS A 140 -17.05 -1.20 -19.10
CA HIS A 140 -17.98 -0.86 -18.04
C HIS A 140 -17.45 -1.27 -16.65
N ILE A 141 -16.93 -2.48 -16.49
CA ILE A 141 -16.35 -2.94 -15.23
C ILE A 141 -15.15 -2.09 -14.81
N LYS A 142 -14.26 -1.74 -15.75
CA LYS A 142 -13.11 -0.86 -15.45
C LYS A 142 -13.57 0.50 -14.93
N ASP A 143 -14.58 1.10 -15.55
CA ASP A 143 -15.11 2.39 -15.11
C ASP A 143 -15.91 2.27 -13.80
N LEU A 144 -16.61 1.15 -13.58
CA LEU A 144 -17.33 0.89 -12.33
C LEU A 144 -16.36 0.81 -11.15
N LEU A 145 -15.29 0.03 -11.29
CA LEU A 145 -14.31 -0.14 -10.23
C LEU A 145 -13.50 1.13 -10.00
N TYR A 146 -13.23 1.91 -11.04
CA TYR A 146 -12.61 3.22 -10.90
C TYR A 146 -13.51 4.18 -10.10
N LYS A 147 -14.82 4.22 -10.37
CA LYS A 147 -15.78 5.01 -9.56
C LYS A 147 -15.84 4.53 -8.11
N CYS A 148 -15.78 3.22 -7.85
CA CYS A 148 -15.62 2.71 -6.48
C CYS A 148 -14.39 3.30 -5.79
N CYS A 149 -13.26 3.41 -6.49
CA CYS A 149 -12.05 4.02 -5.95
C CYS A 149 -12.26 5.52 -5.65
N GLN A 150 -12.92 6.27 -6.54
CA GLN A 150 -13.23 7.69 -6.31
C GLN A 150 -14.10 7.89 -5.06
N TYR A 151 -15.12 7.06 -4.86
CA TYR A 151 -15.92 7.11 -3.63
C TYR A 151 -15.12 6.74 -2.39
N LEU A 152 -14.26 5.72 -2.46
CA LEU A 152 -13.40 5.34 -1.33
C LEU A 152 -12.45 6.48 -0.91
N GLU A 153 -12.08 7.36 -1.82
CA GLU A 153 -11.25 8.53 -1.53
C GLU A 153 -12.02 9.67 -0.81
N GLU A 154 -13.34 9.73 -0.93
CA GLU A 154 -14.18 10.74 -0.27
C GLU A 154 -14.75 10.27 1.07
N LEU A 155 -15.01 8.96 1.19
CA LEU A 155 -15.65 8.37 2.38
C LEU A 155 -14.74 8.45 3.61
N LYS A 156 -15.38 8.62 4.78
CA LYS A 156 -14.70 8.65 6.08
C LYS A 156 -15.08 7.40 6.89
N PRO A 157 -14.10 6.61 7.35
CA PRO A 157 -14.38 5.38 8.09
C PRO A 157 -14.99 5.60 9.49
N GLU A 158 -15.08 6.85 9.96
CA GLU A 158 -15.65 7.24 11.25
C GLU A 158 -17.17 7.09 11.30
N SER A 159 -17.84 7.39 10.19
CA SER A 159 -19.29 7.36 10.12
C SER A 159 -19.73 5.92 9.85
N PRO A 160 -20.66 5.36 10.65
CA PRO A 160 -21.12 3.99 10.44
C PRO A 160 -21.81 3.81 9.08
N LEU A 161 -22.46 4.86 8.56
CA LEU A 161 -23.07 4.85 7.23
C LEU A 161 -21.99 4.80 6.13
N ASP A 162 -20.94 5.61 6.25
CA ASP A 162 -19.85 5.60 5.28
C ASP A 162 -19.03 4.31 5.39
N MET A 163 -18.92 3.70 6.57
CA MET A 163 -18.30 2.39 6.73
C MET A 163 -19.05 1.29 5.97
N GLN A 164 -20.38 1.31 5.97
CA GLN A 164 -21.18 0.40 5.15
C GLN A 164 -20.91 0.63 3.66
N SER A 165 -20.88 1.88 3.20
CA SER A 165 -20.52 2.23 1.81
C SER A 165 -19.10 1.76 1.44
N ILE A 166 -18.13 1.96 2.33
CA ILE A 166 -16.74 1.49 2.16
C ILE A 166 -16.74 -0.03 1.97
N LEU A 167 -17.43 -0.78 2.84
CA LEU A 167 -17.50 -2.23 2.73
C LEU A 167 -18.12 -2.67 1.40
N ILE A 168 -19.20 -2.04 0.95
CA ILE A 168 -19.83 -2.34 -0.34
C ILE A 168 -18.82 -2.17 -1.47
N HIS A 169 -18.13 -1.02 -1.53
CA HIS A 169 -17.14 -0.75 -2.59
C HIS A 169 -15.94 -1.70 -2.52
N LEU A 170 -15.42 -2.01 -1.32
CA LEU A 170 -14.35 -2.98 -1.13
C LEU A 170 -14.78 -4.39 -1.55
N HIS A 171 -16.00 -4.82 -1.22
CA HIS A 171 -16.55 -6.10 -1.65
C HIS A 171 -16.70 -6.17 -3.18
N THR A 172 -17.16 -5.10 -3.82
CA THR A 172 -17.22 -5.03 -5.29
C THR A 172 -15.83 -5.12 -5.92
N LEU A 173 -14.83 -4.42 -5.37
CA LEU A 173 -13.44 -4.54 -5.82
C LEU A 173 -12.91 -5.96 -5.65
N LEU A 174 -13.15 -6.60 -4.50
CA LEU A 174 -12.75 -7.99 -4.24
C LEU A 174 -13.43 -8.95 -5.21
N ALA A 175 -14.69 -8.71 -5.54
CA ALA A 175 -15.46 -9.60 -6.39
C ALA A 175 -14.93 -9.63 -7.83
N PHE A 176 -14.37 -8.55 -8.36
CA PHE A 176 -13.85 -8.49 -9.74
C PHE A 176 -12.34 -8.64 -9.87
N THR A 177 -11.61 -8.69 -8.76
CA THR A 177 -10.15 -8.88 -8.75
C THR A 177 -9.71 -10.31 -8.49
N ALA A 178 -10.65 -11.24 -8.30
CA ALA A 178 -10.37 -12.67 -8.25
C ALA A 178 -11.50 -13.46 -8.92
N THR A 179 -11.17 -14.63 -9.47
CA THR A 179 -12.17 -15.50 -10.11
C THR A 179 -12.91 -16.37 -9.11
N ASN A 180 -12.33 -16.64 -7.93
CA ASN A 180 -12.89 -17.53 -6.91
C ASN A 180 -14.22 -17.02 -6.31
N THR A 181 -14.50 -15.74 -6.46
CA THR A 181 -15.75 -15.09 -6.05
C THR A 181 -16.91 -15.34 -7.02
N TRP A 182 -16.64 -15.84 -8.23
CA TRP A 182 -17.66 -16.07 -9.26
C TRP A 182 -18.14 -17.52 -9.18
N ALA A 183 -19.39 -17.74 -8.78
CA ALA A 183 -19.99 -19.07 -8.69
C ALA A 183 -19.89 -19.83 -10.02
N LEU A 184 -20.06 -19.13 -11.15
CA LEU A 184 -19.93 -19.69 -12.49
C LEU A 184 -18.57 -20.34 -12.77
N THR A 185 -17.49 -19.85 -12.17
CA THR A 185 -16.13 -20.41 -12.41
C THR A 185 -15.86 -21.68 -11.61
N ARG A 186 -16.71 -22.00 -10.63
CA ARG A 186 -16.64 -23.23 -9.84
C ARG A 186 -17.34 -24.40 -10.54
N LEU A 187 -18.15 -24.13 -11.56
CA LEU A 187 -18.82 -25.15 -12.35
C LEU A 187 -17.82 -25.82 -13.30
N LYS A 188 -17.82 -27.16 -13.33
CA LYS A 188 -16.91 -27.98 -14.16
C LYS A 188 -16.93 -27.58 -15.64
N ASN A 189 -18.08 -27.14 -16.14
CA ASN A 189 -18.26 -26.74 -17.54
C ASN A 189 -17.46 -25.49 -17.93
N PHE A 190 -17.04 -24.67 -16.96
CA PHE A 190 -16.32 -23.42 -17.18
C PHE A 190 -14.84 -23.47 -16.79
N GLU A 191 -14.30 -24.65 -16.44
CA GLU A 191 -12.87 -24.80 -16.07
C GLU A 191 -11.93 -24.33 -17.18
N LYS A 192 -12.25 -24.63 -18.45
CA LYS A 192 -11.46 -24.19 -19.61
C LYS A 192 -11.42 -22.66 -19.78
N LEU A 193 -12.42 -21.95 -19.26
CA LEU A 193 -12.53 -20.49 -19.32
C LEU A 193 -11.86 -19.79 -18.12
N ARG A 194 -11.51 -20.53 -17.07
CA ARG A 194 -10.92 -20.00 -15.84
C ARG A 194 -9.61 -19.25 -16.09
N GLY A 195 -8.77 -19.75 -17.01
CA GLY A 195 -7.53 -19.06 -17.41
C GLY A 195 -7.79 -17.68 -18.00
N GLY A 196 -8.70 -17.59 -18.99
CA GLY A 196 -9.08 -16.32 -19.61
C GLY A 196 -9.76 -15.36 -18.64
N MET A 197 -10.57 -15.87 -17.72
CA MET A 197 -11.19 -15.07 -16.65
C MET A 197 -10.17 -14.52 -15.64
N THR A 198 -9.15 -15.32 -15.31
CA THR A 198 -8.04 -14.87 -14.44
C THR A 198 -7.24 -13.75 -15.12
N GLN A 199 -6.98 -13.90 -16.43
CA GLN A 199 -6.33 -12.84 -17.22
C GLN A 199 -7.21 -11.58 -17.31
N LEU A 200 -8.54 -11.72 -17.37
CA LEU A 200 -9.45 -10.58 -17.31
C LEU A 200 -9.34 -9.84 -15.98
N CYS A 201 -9.32 -10.55 -14.85
CA CYS A 201 -9.07 -9.95 -13.53
C CYS A 201 -7.71 -9.23 -13.49
N ALA A 202 -6.65 -9.83 -14.05
CA ALA A 202 -5.34 -9.20 -14.16
C ALA A 202 -5.38 -7.90 -14.98
N ASN A 203 -6.07 -7.90 -16.12
CA ASN A 203 -6.24 -6.72 -16.98
C ASN A 203 -7.02 -5.59 -16.29
N VAL A 204 -8.06 -5.96 -15.53
CA VAL A 204 -8.83 -5.00 -14.71
C VAL A 204 -7.94 -4.41 -13.63
N MET A 205 -7.20 -5.23 -12.87
CA MET A 205 -6.26 -4.76 -11.86
C MET A 205 -5.17 -3.84 -12.44
N GLY A 206 -4.60 -4.19 -13.60
CA GLY A 206 -3.63 -3.34 -14.29
C GLY A 206 -4.21 -1.98 -14.67
N SER A 207 -5.44 -1.94 -15.17
CA SER A 207 -6.10 -0.67 -15.49
C SER A 207 -6.38 0.20 -14.26
N LEU A 208 -6.72 -0.42 -13.12
CA LEU A 208 -6.90 0.28 -11.85
C LEU A 208 -5.58 0.83 -11.32
N PHE A 209 -4.50 0.05 -11.42
CA PHE A 209 -3.16 0.47 -11.02
C PHE A 209 -2.75 1.76 -11.75
N HIS A 210 -2.92 1.82 -13.07
CA HIS A 210 -2.62 3.02 -13.87
C HIS A 210 -3.46 4.23 -13.49
N ARG A 211 -4.64 4.04 -12.89
CA ARG A 211 -5.54 5.10 -12.44
C ARG A 211 -5.34 5.50 -10.97
N GLY A 212 -4.24 5.09 -10.33
CA GLY A 212 -3.89 5.53 -8.98
C GLY A 212 -4.48 4.70 -7.84
N TYR A 213 -4.88 3.45 -8.10
CA TYR A 213 -5.48 2.55 -7.12
C TYR A 213 -4.76 2.46 -5.76
N TYR A 214 -3.42 2.38 -5.75
CA TYR A 214 -2.65 2.33 -4.50
C TYR A 214 -2.71 3.64 -3.69
N LEU A 215 -2.86 4.79 -4.36
CA LEU A 215 -3.02 6.08 -3.68
C LEU A 215 -4.37 6.14 -2.96
N THR A 216 -5.44 5.64 -3.61
CA THR A 216 -6.77 5.52 -2.99
C THR A 216 -6.71 4.64 -1.75
N LEU A 217 -6.08 3.46 -1.84
CA LEU A 217 -5.92 2.55 -0.71
C LEU A 217 -5.10 3.18 0.42
N LYS A 218 -4.01 3.88 0.10
CA LYS A 218 -3.21 4.63 1.08
C LYS A 218 -4.05 5.66 1.82
N SER A 219 -4.82 6.48 1.11
CA SER A 219 -5.70 7.51 1.70
C SER A 219 -6.70 6.89 2.68
N LEU A 220 -7.30 5.76 2.30
CA LEU A 220 -8.23 5.02 3.15
C LEU A 220 -7.54 4.46 4.41
N LEU A 221 -6.34 3.88 4.26
CA LEU A 221 -5.56 3.34 5.37
C LEU A 221 -5.12 4.45 6.35
N LEU A 222 -4.63 5.58 5.85
CA LEU A 222 -4.23 6.72 6.69
C LEU A 222 -5.40 7.24 7.52
N ARG A 223 -6.58 7.42 6.90
CA ARG A 223 -7.79 7.88 7.61
C ARG A 223 -8.31 6.87 8.62
N GLY A 224 -8.10 5.58 8.37
CA GLY A 224 -8.61 4.48 9.17
C GLY A 224 -7.72 4.03 10.33
N LEU A 225 -6.39 4.09 10.16
CA LEU A 225 -5.40 3.56 11.10
C LEU A 225 -4.70 4.65 11.93
N CYS A 226 -4.43 5.82 11.35
CA CYS A 226 -3.62 6.85 12.02
C CYS A 226 -4.48 7.75 12.92
N ARG A 227 -5.13 7.16 13.93
CA ARG A 227 -5.98 7.83 14.92
C ARG A 227 -5.83 7.18 16.29
N GLU A 228 -6.25 7.90 17.34
CA GLU A 228 -6.27 7.36 18.71
C GLU A 228 -7.16 6.11 18.85
N LYS A 229 -8.28 6.06 18.11
CA LYS A 229 -9.12 4.87 17.98
C LYS A 229 -9.17 4.43 16.52
N VAL A 230 -8.80 3.18 16.27
CA VAL A 230 -8.80 2.58 14.93
C VAL A 230 -10.23 2.45 14.43
N ALA A 231 -10.54 3.06 13.28
CA ALA A 231 -11.88 3.03 12.69
C ALA A 231 -12.10 1.79 11.80
N LEU A 232 -11.02 1.22 11.24
CA LEU A 232 -11.09 0.03 10.40
C LEU A 232 -11.25 -1.23 11.24
N LYS A 233 -12.37 -1.94 11.02
CA LYS A 233 -12.63 -3.28 11.57
C LYS A 233 -11.92 -4.36 10.74
N ASN A 234 -11.81 -5.57 11.30
CA ASN A 234 -11.17 -6.74 10.69
C ASN A 234 -11.55 -6.95 9.21
N ILE A 235 -12.85 -6.98 8.89
CA ILE A 235 -13.34 -7.23 7.53
C ILE A 235 -12.79 -6.19 6.53
N ALA A 236 -12.84 -4.90 6.90
CA ALA A 236 -12.37 -3.83 6.02
C ALA A 236 -10.84 -3.87 5.85
N LEU A 237 -10.09 -4.09 6.93
CA LEU A 237 -8.64 -4.16 6.88
C LEU A 237 -8.17 -5.36 6.06
N THR A 238 -8.74 -6.54 6.28
CA THR A 238 -8.43 -7.76 5.51
C THR A 238 -8.76 -7.59 4.03
N ALA A 239 -9.88 -6.94 3.72
CA ALA A 239 -10.24 -6.61 2.34
C ALA A 239 -9.19 -5.70 1.69
N ILE A 240 -8.81 -4.60 2.33
CA ILE A 240 -7.83 -3.64 1.81
C ILE A 240 -6.46 -4.31 1.59
N VAL A 241 -5.99 -5.10 2.57
CA VAL A 241 -4.70 -5.80 2.46
C VAL A 241 -4.72 -6.82 1.33
N THR A 242 -5.77 -7.63 1.23
CA THR A 242 -5.95 -8.60 0.14
C THR A 242 -5.96 -7.89 -1.23
N LEU A 243 -6.68 -6.78 -1.31
CA LEU A 243 -6.77 -5.94 -2.50
C LEU A 243 -5.45 -5.30 -2.90
N ALA A 244 -4.56 -5.01 -1.94
CA ALA A 244 -3.23 -4.47 -2.19
C ALA A 244 -2.24 -5.54 -2.66
N LEU A 245 -2.38 -6.79 -2.17
CA LEU A 245 -1.52 -7.92 -2.53
C LEU A 245 -1.86 -8.55 -3.89
N ARG A 246 -3.14 -8.62 -4.27
CA ARG A 246 -3.57 -9.30 -5.51
C ARG A 246 -2.86 -8.82 -6.78
N PRO A 247 -2.71 -7.50 -7.03
CA PRO A 247 -1.97 -7.02 -8.21
C PRO A 247 -0.49 -7.44 -8.21
N LEU A 248 0.15 -7.49 -7.04
CA LEU A 248 1.55 -7.95 -6.91
C LEU A 248 1.69 -9.42 -7.27
N VAL A 249 0.82 -10.27 -6.72
CA VAL A 249 0.84 -11.72 -6.98
C VAL A 249 0.56 -12.00 -8.46
N SER A 250 -0.43 -11.31 -9.03
CA SER A 250 -0.80 -11.48 -10.44
C SER A 250 0.31 -11.06 -11.41
N ALA A 251 1.14 -10.09 -11.02
CA ALA A 251 2.26 -9.61 -11.82
C ALA A 251 3.60 -10.20 -11.37
N GLN A 252 3.58 -11.28 -10.59
CA GLN A 252 4.76 -11.99 -10.09
C GLN A 252 5.79 -11.06 -9.43
N PHE A 253 5.33 -10.08 -8.65
CA PHE A 253 6.19 -9.14 -7.93
C PHE A 253 7.09 -8.29 -8.82
N SER A 254 6.60 -7.85 -9.99
CA SER A 254 7.29 -6.86 -10.82
C SER A 254 7.80 -5.67 -9.99
N GLU A 255 9.05 -5.28 -10.24
CA GLU A 255 9.76 -4.23 -9.48
C GLU A 255 8.97 -2.92 -9.38
N LYS A 256 8.30 -2.49 -10.46
CA LYS A 256 7.48 -1.27 -10.48
C LYS A 256 6.32 -1.35 -9.50
N LEU A 257 5.62 -2.48 -9.46
CA LEU A 257 4.49 -2.70 -8.55
C LEU A 257 4.99 -2.84 -7.11
N LEU A 258 6.09 -3.54 -6.90
CA LEU A 258 6.69 -3.70 -5.58
C LEU A 258 7.16 -2.36 -5.01
N THR A 259 7.81 -1.52 -5.83
CA THR A 259 8.18 -0.14 -5.47
C THR A 259 6.97 0.67 -5.04
N MET A 260 5.90 0.67 -5.86
CA MET A 260 4.69 1.43 -5.55
C MET A 260 3.98 0.90 -4.31
N TYR A 261 3.99 -0.42 -4.09
CA TYR A 261 3.43 -1.04 -2.89
C TYR A 261 4.20 -0.63 -1.63
N ILE A 262 5.54 -0.65 -1.67
CA ILE A 262 6.38 -0.25 -0.54
C ILE A 262 6.13 1.23 -0.20
N ILE A 263 6.13 2.10 -1.22
CA ILE A 263 5.97 3.55 -1.03
C ILE A 263 4.55 3.92 -0.62
N GLN A 264 3.50 3.26 -1.12
CA GLN A 264 2.12 3.68 -0.85
C GLN A 264 1.41 2.88 0.24
N ILE A 265 1.72 1.60 0.41
CA ILE A 265 1.03 0.71 1.35
C ILE A 265 1.91 0.40 2.56
N LEU A 266 3.12 -0.14 2.35
CA LEU A 266 3.97 -0.57 3.47
C LEU A 266 4.55 0.60 4.28
N SER A 267 4.59 1.79 3.71
CA SER A 267 4.98 3.04 4.40
C SER A 267 3.87 3.62 5.29
N VAL A 268 2.64 3.10 5.22
CA VAL A 268 1.53 3.59 6.05
C VAL A 268 1.87 3.34 7.53
N PRO A 269 1.79 4.36 8.40
CA PRO A 269 2.10 4.20 9.81
C PRO A 269 1.31 3.06 10.44
N THR A 270 1.99 2.25 11.27
CA THR A 270 1.39 1.23 12.16
C THR A 270 0.56 0.15 11.47
N LEU A 271 0.67 0.00 10.14
CA LEU A 271 -0.08 -0.99 9.36
C LEU A 271 0.10 -2.42 9.91
N VAL A 272 1.36 -2.85 10.07
CA VAL A 272 1.66 -4.24 10.48
C VAL A 272 1.24 -4.50 11.93
N PHE A 273 1.37 -3.48 12.80
CA PHE A 273 0.92 -3.56 14.19
C PHE A 273 -0.60 -3.78 14.27
N HIS A 274 -1.38 -3.02 13.51
CA HIS A 274 -2.83 -3.18 13.48
C HIS A 274 -3.26 -4.47 12.78
N MET A 275 -2.55 -4.93 11.75
CA MET A 275 -2.80 -6.23 11.14
C MET A 275 -2.63 -7.37 12.14
N GLN A 276 -1.60 -7.33 12.98
CA GLN A 276 -1.39 -8.35 14.01
C GLN A 276 -2.49 -8.36 15.08
N GLN A 277 -3.03 -7.20 15.46
CA GLN A 277 -4.06 -7.11 16.50
C GLN A 277 -5.48 -7.35 16.00
N ILE A 278 -5.80 -6.87 14.79
CA ILE A 278 -7.18 -6.79 14.28
C ILE A 278 -7.46 -7.87 13.23
N SER A 279 -6.46 -8.26 12.41
CA SER A 279 -6.64 -9.16 11.27
C SER A 279 -5.50 -10.18 11.10
N PRO A 280 -5.45 -11.24 11.94
CA PRO A 280 -4.40 -12.27 11.85
C PRO A 280 -4.38 -13.00 10.50
N GLU A 281 -5.52 -13.07 9.80
CA GLU A 281 -5.61 -13.59 8.43
C GLU A 281 -4.75 -12.80 7.44
N SER A 282 -4.69 -11.47 7.60
CA SER A 282 -3.86 -10.60 6.75
C SER A 282 -2.38 -10.87 6.97
N MET A 283 -1.99 -11.21 8.20
CA MET A 283 -0.62 -11.64 8.53
C MET A 283 -0.30 -13.01 7.92
N ALA A 284 -1.27 -13.95 7.93
CA ALA A 284 -1.10 -15.24 7.27
C ALA A 284 -0.87 -15.06 5.75
N ALA A 285 -1.60 -14.14 5.10
CA ALA A 285 -1.41 -13.86 3.68
C ALA A 285 0.00 -13.32 3.36
N PHE A 286 0.59 -12.49 4.23
CA PHE A 286 1.97 -12.02 4.08
C PHE A 286 2.97 -13.18 4.14
N ARG A 287 2.74 -14.11 5.07
CA ARG A 287 3.56 -15.31 5.23
C ARG A 287 3.47 -16.23 4.01
N THR A 288 2.28 -16.49 3.50
CA THR A 288 2.07 -17.34 2.30
C THR A 288 2.81 -16.80 1.08
N HIS A 289 2.96 -15.48 0.97
CA HIS A 289 3.63 -14.85 -0.17
C HIS A 289 5.11 -14.50 0.06
N SER A 290 5.66 -14.81 1.24
CA SER A 290 7.02 -14.43 1.67
C SER A 290 7.28 -12.94 1.45
N MET A 291 6.32 -12.10 1.85
CA MET A 291 6.35 -10.66 1.60
C MET A 291 7.58 -9.99 2.22
N PHE A 292 7.97 -10.41 3.42
CA PHE A 292 9.14 -9.87 4.11
C PHE A 292 10.43 -10.09 3.31
N ASP A 293 10.70 -11.34 2.93
CA ASP A 293 11.91 -11.71 2.18
C ASP A 293 12.03 -10.90 0.89
N LYS A 294 10.94 -10.82 0.11
CA LYS A 294 10.90 -10.06 -1.16
C LYS A 294 11.08 -8.56 -0.97
N CYS A 295 10.48 -7.97 0.07
CA CYS A 295 10.64 -6.54 0.35
C CYS A 295 12.07 -6.20 0.76
N ILE A 296 12.70 -7.04 1.59
CA ILE A 296 14.07 -6.83 2.06
C ILE A 296 15.09 -7.06 0.94
N GLU A 297 14.90 -8.10 0.13
CA GLU A 297 15.71 -8.34 -1.07
C GLU A 297 15.62 -7.16 -2.05
N PHE A 298 14.41 -6.67 -2.33
CA PHE A 298 14.21 -5.52 -3.21
C PHE A 298 14.88 -4.23 -2.70
N LEU A 299 14.79 -3.98 -1.38
CA LEU A 299 15.41 -2.83 -0.73
C LEU A 299 16.92 -2.95 -0.55
N SER A 300 17.49 -4.15 -0.73
CA SER A 300 18.94 -4.35 -0.66
C SER A 300 19.68 -3.65 -1.80
N ALA A 301 19.02 -3.49 -2.95
CA ALA A 301 19.55 -2.80 -4.10
C ALA A 301 19.60 -1.28 -3.88
N ASP A 302 20.79 -0.69 -4.09
CA ASP A 302 21.06 0.73 -3.81
C ASP A 302 20.14 1.69 -4.57
N GLN A 303 19.89 1.41 -5.85
CA GLN A 303 19.04 2.24 -6.70
C GLN A 303 17.59 2.26 -6.20
N ASN A 304 17.04 1.08 -5.89
CA ASN A 304 15.68 0.93 -5.41
C ASN A 304 15.49 1.63 -4.07
N MET A 305 16.43 1.46 -3.15
CA MET A 305 16.42 2.14 -1.86
C MET A 305 16.45 3.67 -2.02
N ARG A 306 17.31 4.20 -2.91
CA ARG A 306 17.36 5.65 -3.18
C ARG A 306 16.05 6.17 -3.75
N ILE A 307 15.41 5.44 -4.67
CA ILE A 307 14.10 5.84 -5.23
C ILE A 307 13.05 5.88 -4.13
N VAL A 308 12.99 4.83 -3.30
CA VAL A 308 12.04 4.74 -2.18
C VAL A 308 12.28 5.87 -1.18
N PHE A 309 13.53 6.13 -0.80
CA PHE A 309 13.87 7.18 0.16
C PHE A 309 13.68 8.60 -0.38
N ASN A 310 13.99 8.86 -1.65
CA ASN A 310 13.75 10.17 -2.25
C ASN A 310 12.25 10.47 -2.41
N THR A 311 11.43 9.41 -2.56
CA THR A 311 9.97 9.55 -2.68
C THR A 311 9.29 9.61 -1.30
N LEU A 312 9.85 8.93 -0.29
CA LEU A 312 9.35 8.93 1.07
C LEU A 312 10.08 9.99 1.89
N GLU A 313 9.35 11.02 2.32
CA GLU A 313 9.85 11.95 3.35
C GLU A 313 10.35 11.18 4.58
N GLY A 314 11.34 11.70 5.32
CA GLY A 314 12.04 10.96 6.38
C GLY A 314 11.11 10.38 7.45
N ASN A 315 9.97 11.03 7.68
CA ASN A 315 8.88 10.56 8.54
C ASN A 315 8.26 9.24 8.06
N TYR A 316 7.90 9.11 6.78
CA TYR A 316 7.33 7.88 6.22
C TYR A 316 8.38 6.80 5.99
N ALA A 317 9.65 7.18 5.79
CA ALA A 317 10.76 6.24 5.80
C ALA A 317 10.90 5.56 7.18
N LEU A 318 10.71 6.30 8.27
CA LEU A 318 10.67 5.74 9.63
C LEU A 318 9.45 4.82 9.83
N CYS A 319 8.29 5.17 9.28
CA CYS A 319 7.10 4.30 9.31
C CYS A 319 7.33 2.98 8.55
N LEU A 320 7.98 3.05 7.39
CA LEU A 320 8.37 1.87 6.64
C LEU A 320 9.34 0.99 7.46
N LEU A 321 10.36 1.59 8.08
CA LEU A 321 11.31 0.86 8.93
C LEU A 321 10.60 0.16 10.11
N ALA A 322 9.66 0.83 10.76
CA ALA A 322 8.90 0.24 11.87
C ALA A 322 8.04 -0.94 11.42
N ASN A 323 7.37 -0.84 10.27
CA ASN A 323 6.59 -1.93 9.71
C ASN A 323 7.48 -3.12 9.31
N LEU A 324 8.65 -2.87 8.70
CA LEU A 324 9.62 -3.93 8.39
C LEU A 324 10.16 -4.59 9.67
N THR A 325 10.40 -3.82 10.73
CA THR A 325 10.84 -4.34 12.03
C THR A 325 9.78 -5.24 12.66
N GLN A 326 8.51 -4.83 12.62
CA GLN A 326 7.39 -5.64 13.11
C GLN A 326 7.23 -6.95 12.33
N LEU A 327 7.39 -6.90 10.99
CA LEU A 327 7.36 -8.09 10.14
C LEU A 327 8.52 -9.02 10.48
N ALA A 328 9.73 -8.49 10.60
CA ALA A 328 10.92 -9.26 10.98
C ALA A 328 10.72 -9.97 12.33
N TYR A 329 10.07 -9.31 13.29
CA TYR A 329 9.78 -9.89 14.61
C TYR A 329 8.72 -11.00 14.52
N THR A 330 7.68 -10.81 13.71
CA THR A 330 6.55 -11.74 13.59
C THR A 330 6.88 -12.97 12.73
N GLU A 331 7.79 -12.83 11.76
CA GLU A 331 8.23 -13.91 10.87
C GLU A 331 9.56 -14.53 11.30
N ARG A 332 10.02 -14.25 12.52
CA ARG A 332 11.30 -14.73 13.07
C ARG A 332 11.52 -16.24 12.99
N ASP A 333 10.48 -17.05 12.95
CA ASP A 333 10.61 -18.51 12.91
C ASP A 333 10.45 -19.08 11.50
N TYR A 334 10.00 -18.26 10.53
CA TYR A 334 9.61 -18.69 9.18
C TYR A 334 10.46 -18.07 8.06
N ALA A 335 11.01 -16.87 8.26
CA ALA A 335 11.79 -16.17 7.25
C ALA A 335 13.22 -16.71 7.12
N GLN A 336 13.77 -16.62 5.90
CA GLN A 336 15.05 -17.23 5.56
C GLN A 336 16.21 -16.63 6.39
N PRO A 337 17.17 -17.45 6.87
CA PRO A 337 18.32 -16.95 7.63
C PRO A 337 19.15 -15.90 6.87
N SER A 338 19.26 -16.03 5.54
CA SER A 338 19.96 -15.10 4.64
C SER A 338 19.27 -13.73 4.54
N THR A 339 17.96 -13.66 4.75
CA THR A 339 17.23 -12.39 4.77
C THR A 339 17.61 -11.56 5.99
N TYR A 340 17.77 -12.19 7.16
CA TYR A 340 18.17 -11.48 8.39
C TYR A 340 19.61 -11.00 8.34
N TYR A 341 20.53 -11.78 7.74
CA TYR A 341 21.91 -11.37 7.51
C TYR A 341 22.42 -11.89 6.17
N PRO A 342 23.02 -11.03 5.32
CA PRO A 342 23.38 -9.62 5.55
C PRO A 342 22.26 -8.61 5.23
N THR A 343 21.19 -9.05 4.57
CA THR A 343 20.27 -8.16 3.83
C THR A 343 19.49 -7.20 4.73
N PHE A 344 18.82 -7.71 5.78
CA PHE A 344 18.05 -6.88 6.71
C PHE A 344 18.93 -5.90 7.48
N VAL A 345 20.10 -6.32 7.98
CA VAL A 345 21.05 -5.46 8.70
C VAL A 345 21.53 -4.31 7.82
N LEU A 346 21.84 -4.61 6.55
CA LEU A 346 22.25 -3.59 5.57
C LEU A 346 21.11 -2.59 5.31
N VAL A 347 19.89 -3.09 5.08
CA VAL A 347 18.70 -2.25 4.83
C VAL A 347 18.44 -1.34 6.02
N VAL A 348 18.38 -1.87 7.25
CA VAL A 348 18.15 -1.08 8.47
C VAL A 348 19.24 -0.03 8.67
N SER A 349 20.51 -0.39 8.51
CA SER A 349 21.63 0.56 8.64
C SER A 349 21.48 1.74 7.69
N ARG A 350 21.19 1.47 6.42
CA ARG A 350 21.03 2.51 5.41
C ARG A 350 19.80 3.39 5.63
N PHE A 351 18.68 2.82 6.09
CA PHE A 351 17.52 3.61 6.48
C PHE A 351 17.85 4.55 7.64
N LEU A 352 18.59 4.06 8.65
CA LEU A 352 19.01 4.87 9.79
C LEU A 352 20.03 5.97 9.40
N ASP A 353 21.00 5.66 8.54
CA ASP A 353 21.95 6.64 8.00
C ASP A 353 21.23 7.73 7.19
N SER A 354 20.25 7.34 6.39
CA SER A 354 19.47 8.28 5.58
C SER A 354 18.56 9.15 6.47
N CYS A 355 17.94 8.57 7.50
CA CYS A 355 17.19 9.33 8.51
C CYS A 355 18.08 10.32 9.29
N GLN A 356 19.35 10.00 9.52
CA GLN A 356 20.30 10.87 10.23
C GLN A 356 20.48 12.22 9.52
N GLN A 357 20.36 12.28 8.19
CA GLN A 357 20.44 13.52 7.41
C GLN A 357 19.38 14.55 7.81
N TYR A 358 18.26 14.09 8.38
CA TYR A 358 17.14 14.94 8.81
C TYR A 358 17.14 15.25 10.32
N VAL A 359 18.00 14.58 11.11
CA VAL A 359 18.13 14.82 12.54
C VAL A 359 19.09 15.99 12.74
N VAL A 360 18.58 17.09 13.30
CA VAL A 360 19.37 18.30 13.52
C VAL A 360 19.86 18.32 14.97
N CYS A 361 21.17 18.44 15.17
CA CYS A 361 21.75 18.50 16.51
C CYS A 361 21.40 19.79 17.28
N LYS A 362 20.93 20.84 16.60
CA LYS A 362 20.57 22.15 17.18
C LYS A 362 19.17 22.57 16.78
N LYS A 363 18.40 23.10 17.74
CA LYS A 363 17.08 23.67 17.55
C LYS A 363 17.16 24.88 16.60
N SER A 364 16.42 24.85 15.50
CA SER A 364 16.22 25.97 14.57
C SER A 364 14.73 26.32 14.48
N ASN A 365 14.40 27.49 13.94
CA ASN A 365 13.00 27.92 13.73
C ASN A 365 12.22 27.00 12.76
N LEU A 366 12.91 26.15 11.99
CA LEU A 366 12.31 25.19 11.06
C LEU A 366 12.27 23.76 11.64
N SER A 367 12.89 23.53 12.81
CA SER A 367 12.92 22.20 13.44
C SER A 367 11.72 21.98 14.35
N LYS A 368 11.07 20.81 14.24
CA LYS A 368 10.00 20.35 15.13
C LYS A 368 10.49 19.17 15.97
N TRP A 369 9.89 19.01 17.15
CA TRP A 369 10.24 17.91 18.05
C TRP A 369 9.59 16.59 17.60
N HIS A 370 10.40 15.56 17.41
CA HIS A 370 10.01 14.20 17.05
C HIS A 370 10.23 13.25 18.24
N PRO A 371 9.20 12.52 18.75
CA PRO A 371 9.31 11.68 19.95
C PRO A 371 10.38 10.57 19.88
N ILE A 372 10.70 10.11 18.68
CA ILE A 372 11.70 9.06 18.42
C ILE A 372 13.08 9.63 18.01
N LEU A 373 13.13 10.65 17.15
CA LEU A 373 14.37 11.17 16.56
C LEU A 373 14.95 12.41 17.26
N GLY A 374 14.15 13.14 18.06
CA GLY A 374 14.54 14.43 18.65
C GLY A 374 14.21 15.61 17.73
N TRP A 375 15.10 16.60 17.61
CA TRP A 375 14.88 17.75 16.72
C TRP A 375 14.97 17.34 15.24
N PHE A 376 13.87 17.51 14.51
CA PHE A 376 13.69 17.05 13.14
C PHE A 376 13.36 18.21 12.21
N SER A 377 13.98 18.25 11.03
CA SER A 377 13.88 19.39 10.10
C SER A 377 12.60 19.43 9.26
N GLN A 378 11.79 18.37 9.23
CA GLN A 378 10.57 18.32 8.40
C GLN A 378 9.29 18.48 9.22
N SER A 379 8.24 18.98 8.57
CA SER A 379 6.90 19.09 9.14
C SER A 379 6.21 17.74 9.27
N PHE A 380 5.40 17.59 10.32
CA PHE A 380 4.48 16.46 10.47
C PHE A 380 3.24 16.65 9.62
N ASP A 381 2.77 15.57 9.00
CA ASP A 381 1.42 15.46 8.48
C ASP A 381 0.41 15.26 9.64
N MET A 382 -0.86 15.61 9.42
CA MET A 382 -1.95 15.56 10.41
C MET A 382 -2.10 14.19 11.08
N TYR A 383 -1.75 13.11 10.37
CA TYR A 383 -1.92 11.72 10.80
C TYR A 383 -0.76 11.18 11.65
N LEU A 384 0.45 11.73 11.50
CA LEU A 384 1.65 11.13 12.06
C LEU A 384 1.71 11.22 13.60
N PRO A 385 1.37 12.34 14.26
CA PRO A 385 1.44 12.48 15.72
C PRO A 385 0.63 11.41 16.46
N LEU A 386 -0.53 11.03 15.93
CA LEU A 386 -1.44 10.05 16.54
C LEU A 386 -0.88 8.62 16.45
N ALA A 387 -0.08 8.32 15.43
CA ALA A 387 0.54 7.01 15.23
C ALA A 387 1.89 6.86 15.96
N MET A 388 2.48 7.96 16.47
CA MET A 388 3.83 7.95 17.04
C MET A 388 4.01 7.01 18.24
N GLY A 389 3.01 6.88 19.10
CA GLY A 389 3.08 5.98 20.26
C GLY A 389 3.26 4.53 19.84
N ASN A 390 2.41 4.06 18.93
CA ASN A 390 2.50 2.72 18.36
C ASN A 390 3.77 2.53 17.53
N LEU A 391 4.21 3.57 16.80
CA LEU A 391 5.45 3.55 16.03
C LEU A 391 6.68 3.33 16.92
N ARG A 392 6.74 3.98 18.09
CA ARG A 392 7.80 3.75 19.09
C ARG A 392 7.81 2.31 19.57
N THR A 393 6.65 1.73 19.83
CA THR A 393 6.50 0.32 20.26
C THR A 393 6.93 -0.66 19.16
N GLN A 394 6.63 -0.39 17.90
CA GLN A 394 7.09 -1.24 16.78
C GLN A 394 8.61 -1.19 16.64
N LEU A 395 9.20 0.01 16.69
CA LEU A 395 10.64 0.17 16.60
C LEU A 395 11.36 -0.47 17.79
N SER A 396 10.76 -0.47 18.99
CA SER A 396 11.37 -1.11 20.15
C SER A 396 11.52 -2.62 20.05
N LEU A 397 10.81 -3.27 19.12
CA LEU A 397 11.04 -4.67 18.80
C LEU A 397 12.39 -4.91 18.12
N LEU A 398 13.00 -3.90 17.48
CA LEU A 398 14.32 -4.04 16.86
C LEU A 398 15.37 -4.41 17.90
N TRP A 399 15.36 -3.72 19.04
CA TRP A 399 16.22 -4.02 20.19
C TRP A 399 15.52 -4.90 21.23
N GLY A 400 14.41 -5.54 20.88
CA GLY A 400 13.73 -6.49 21.75
C GLY A 400 14.59 -7.75 21.95
N VAL A 401 14.50 -8.35 23.14
CA VAL A 401 15.26 -9.57 23.51
C VAL A 401 15.17 -10.69 22.46
N PRO A 402 14.01 -11.01 21.86
CA PRO A 402 13.92 -12.06 20.85
C PRO A 402 14.64 -11.71 19.54
N MET A 403 14.59 -10.45 19.10
CA MET A 403 15.26 -9.99 17.89
C MET A 403 16.78 -9.97 18.08
N LEU A 404 17.25 -9.43 19.21
CA LEU A 404 18.66 -9.45 19.58
C LEU A 404 19.20 -10.87 19.75
N LYS A 405 18.42 -11.80 20.31
CA LYS A 405 18.79 -13.22 20.37
C LYS A 405 18.96 -13.83 18.97
N LYS A 406 18.14 -13.48 17.98
CA LYS A 406 18.27 -14.01 16.62
C LYS A 406 19.40 -13.34 15.84
N LEU A 407 19.50 -12.01 15.88
CA LEU A 407 20.50 -11.24 15.13
C LEU A 407 21.90 -11.35 15.71
N LEU A 408 22.05 -11.18 17.02
CA LEU A 408 23.35 -11.19 17.69
C LEU A 408 23.58 -12.51 18.43
N GLY A 409 22.52 -13.06 19.04
CA GLY A 409 22.64 -14.19 19.92
C GLY A 409 23.02 -15.51 19.25
N VAL A 410 22.35 -15.87 18.14
CA VAL A 410 22.63 -17.09 17.37
C VAL A 410 24.01 -17.04 16.73
N PRO A 411 24.42 -15.96 16.02
CA PRO A 411 25.76 -15.88 15.45
C PRO A 411 26.87 -15.89 16.51
N LEU A 412 26.67 -15.22 17.66
CA LEU A 412 27.63 -15.29 18.76
C LEU A 412 27.74 -16.70 19.35
N LYS A 413 26.64 -17.46 19.39
CA LYS A 413 26.63 -18.83 19.92
C LYS A 413 27.32 -19.78 18.94
N GLU A 414 27.01 -19.67 17.65
CA GLU A 414 27.70 -20.39 16.58
C GLU A 414 29.21 -20.08 16.57
N MET A 415 29.60 -18.81 16.79
CA MET A 415 31.01 -18.44 16.94
C MET A 415 31.68 -19.06 18.17
N LEU A 416 30.96 -19.15 19.29
CA LEU A 416 31.49 -19.74 20.51
C LEU A 416 31.62 -21.27 20.37
N GLU A 417 30.64 -21.92 19.76
CA GLU A 417 30.59 -23.38 19.57
C GLU A 417 31.55 -23.84 18.46
N ALA A 418 31.67 -23.10 17.35
CA ALA A 418 32.67 -23.33 16.32
C ALA A 418 34.10 -22.91 16.75
N GLY A 419 34.27 -22.32 17.94
CA GLY A 419 35.56 -22.18 18.61
C GLY A 419 35.96 -23.41 19.43
N VAL A 420 35.06 -24.39 19.60
CA VAL A 420 35.25 -25.64 20.36
C VAL A 420 35.41 -26.85 19.44
N SER A 421 35.22 -26.70 18.13
CA SER A 421 35.59 -27.74 17.16
C SER A 421 37.11 -27.76 16.98
N ASP A 422 37.76 -28.64 17.73
CA ASP A 422 39.05 -29.23 17.36
C ASP A 422 38.90 -29.86 15.97
N GLU A 423 39.30 -29.15 14.91
CA GLU A 423 39.74 -29.82 13.69
C GLU A 423 41.14 -30.41 13.94
N ALA A 424 41.17 -31.51 14.69
CA ALA A 424 42.19 -32.53 14.53
C ALA A 424 41.96 -33.22 13.17
N GLY A 425 42.45 -32.60 12.09
CA GLY A 425 42.55 -33.28 10.80
C GLY A 425 43.56 -34.43 10.88
N PRO A 426 43.27 -35.61 10.30
CA PRO A 426 44.13 -36.77 10.39
C PRO A 426 45.47 -36.53 9.67
N SER A 427 46.54 -36.79 10.41
CA SER A 427 47.92 -36.88 9.95
C SER A 427 48.06 -37.82 8.75
N ASN A 428 48.55 -37.30 7.62
CA ASN A 428 49.22 -38.10 6.59
C ASN A 428 50.73 -37.79 6.62
N PRO A 429 51.61 -38.80 6.69
CA PRO A 429 53.06 -38.61 6.79
C PRO A 429 53.71 -38.63 5.39
N SER A 430 54.49 -37.60 5.04
CA SER A 430 55.59 -37.70 4.06
C SER A 430 56.58 -36.54 4.23
N THR A 431 57.79 -36.85 4.64
CA THR A 431 59.03 -36.05 4.70
C THR A 431 59.68 -35.85 3.30
N PRO A 432 60.80 -35.11 3.09
CA PRO A 432 61.45 -34.06 3.91
C PRO A 432 61.98 -32.80 3.14
N LEU A 433 62.23 -31.73 3.92
CA LEU A 433 63.34 -30.74 3.85
C LEU A 433 63.70 -30.05 2.51
N GLN A 434 63.31 -28.76 2.38
CA GLN A 434 64.20 -27.72 1.85
C GLN A 434 64.18 -26.47 2.76
N SER A 435 65.39 -26.02 3.07
CA SER A 435 65.77 -24.97 4.00
C SER A 435 65.35 -23.58 3.55
N ASN A 436 64.58 -22.87 4.36
CA ASN A 436 64.34 -21.44 4.19
C ASN A 436 64.61 -20.68 5.51
N PRO A 437 65.53 -19.70 5.54
CA PRO A 437 65.97 -19.02 6.77
C PRO A 437 64.90 -18.10 7.40
N ALA A 438 63.77 -17.87 6.73
CA ALA A 438 62.63 -17.11 7.27
C ALA A 438 61.83 -17.84 8.38
N SER A 439 62.07 -19.14 8.58
CA SER A 439 61.39 -19.95 9.60
C SER A 439 61.93 -19.75 11.03
N PHE A 440 63.18 -19.30 11.17
CA PHE A 440 63.79 -19.05 12.49
C PHE A 440 63.33 -17.74 13.13
N ILE A 441 63.11 -16.68 12.34
CA ILE A 441 62.64 -15.38 12.83
C ILE A 441 61.17 -15.48 13.29
N ARG A 442 60.36 -16.26 12.58
CA ARG A 442 58.95 -16.48 12.95
C ARG A 442 58.80 -17.26 14.26
N ARG A 443 59.69 -18.25 14.49
CA ARG A 443 59.71 -19.06 15.72
C ARG A 443 60.25 -18.29 16.94
N ALA A 444 61.12 -17.29 16.74
CA ALA A 444 61.64 -16.45 17.82
C ALA A 444 60.65 -15.35 18.29
N ILE A 445 59.76 -14.89 17.40
CA ILE A 445 58.71 -13.92 17.75
C ILE A 445 57.55 -14.60 18.47
N GLU A 446 57.19 -15.83 18.08
CA GLU A 446 56.16 -16.63 18.77
C GLU A 446 56.59 -17.10 20.17
N ALA A 447 57.90 -17.23 20.41
CA ALA A 447 58.43 -17.66 21.71
C ALA A 447 58.50 -16.55 22.78
N ARG A 448 58.38 -15.26 22.41
CA ARG A 448 58.42 -14.14 23.38
C ARG A 448 57.06 -13.69 23.89
N THR A 449 55.96 -14.15 23.29
CA THR A 449 54.59 -13.79 23.73
C THR A 449 53.96 -14.79 24.69
N ASN A 450 54.63 -15.91 25.01
CA ASN A 450 54.09 -16.97 25.85
C ASN A 450 54.68 -16.96 27.26
N ARG A 451 54.36 -15.93 28.04
CA ARG A 451 54.39 -16.00 29.50
C ARG A 451 53.11 -15.47 30.11
N SER A 452 52.29 -16.43 30.50
CA SER A 452 51.25 -16.38 31.55
C SER A 452 49.92 -15.72 31.20
N ASN A 453 48.85 -16.51 31.35
CA ASN A 453 47.42 -16.17 31.41
C ASN A 453 46.67 -15.86 30.10
N SER A 454 46.14 -16.90 29.47
CA SER A 454 44.69 -17.17 29.37
C SER A 454 44.41 -18.09 28.17
N ASN A 455 43.95 -19.32 28.43
CA ASN A 455 43.32 -20.19 27.44
C ASN A 455 42.00 -19.56 26.96
N LYS A 456 42.08 -18.60 26.05
CA LYS A 456 40.95 -18.15 25.23
C LYS A 456 41.47 -17.98 23.82
N ASN A 457 41.15 -18.94 22.95
CA ASN A 457 41.37 -18.84 21.51
C ASN A 457 40.53 -17.68 20.96
N PHE A 458 41.06 -16.46 20.98
CA PHE A 458 40.44 -15.32 20.32
C PHE A 458 40.66 -15.47 18.80
N ARG A 459 39.58 -15.70 18.04
CA ARG A 459 39.62 -15.67 16.57
C ARG A 459 40.17 -14.31 16.11
N LYS A 460 41.02 -14.31 15.07
CA LYS A 460 41.58 -13.08 14.48
C LYS A 460 40.46 -12.11 14.06
N LEU A 461 40.61 -10.82 14.42
CA LEU A 461 39.80 -9.73 13.86
C LEU A 461 39.90 -9.79 12.33
N GLY A 462 38.80 -10.16 11.66
CA GLY A 462 38.76 -10.37 10.21
C GLY A 462 38.11 -11.69 9.76
N SER A 463 37.80 -12.61 10.68
CA SER A 463 36.95 -13.77 10.32
C SER A 463 35.55 -13.31 9.85
N PRO A 464 34.91 -14.02 8.90
CA PRO A 464 33.60 -13.63 8.36
C PRO A 464 32.55 -13.47 9.47
N ASP A 465 32.64 -14.27 10.52
CA ASP A 465 31.74 -14.18 11.68
C ASP A 465 32.02 -12.95 12.55
N CYS A 466 33.29 -12.56 12.75
CA CYS A 466 33.64 -11.31 13.41
C CYS A 466 33.14 -10.09 12.62
N THR A 467 33.26 -10.12 11.28
CA THR A 467 32.74 -9.07 10.40
C THR A 467 31.22 -8.98 10.45
N LYS A 468 30.52 -10.13 10.51
CA LYS A 468 29.07 -10.21 10.71
C LYS A 468 28.63 -9.53 12.00
N ILE A 469 29.29 -9.81 13.11
CA ILE A 469 29.01 -9.15 14.39
C ILE A 469 29.36 -7.66 14.34
N ALA A 470 30.50 -7.28 13.76
CA ALA A 470 30.90 -5.89 13.64
C ALA A 470 29.87 -5.05 12.86
N LEU A 471 29.32 -5.58 11.76
CA LEU A 471 28.28 -4.91 10.97
C LEU A 471 26.97 -4.76 11.74
N ILE A 472 26.58 -5.77 12.53
CA ILE A 472 25.40 -5.69 13.40
C ILE A 472 25.62 -4.64 14.50
N CYS A 473 26.80 -4.62 15.12
CA CYS A 473 27.17 -3.60 16.10
C CYS A 473 27.19 -2.20 15.47
N SER A 474 27.67 -2.06 14.23
CA SER A 474 27.64 -0.81 13.48
C SER A 474 26.21 -0.33 13.24
N MET A 475 25.30 -1.23 12.85
CA MET A 475 23.87 -0.91 12.71
C MET A 475 23.28 -0.36 14.02
N TYR A 476 23.52 -1.03 15.16
CA TYR A 476 23.05 -0.54 16.45
C TYR A 476 23.73 0.76 16.89
N HIS A 477 25.01 0.96 16.56
CA HIS A 477 25.70 2.22 16.78
C HIS A 477 25.06 3.36 15.99
N THR A 478 24.77 3.16 14.70
CA THR A 478 24.00 4.11 13.89
C THR A 478 22.61 4.35 14.50
N ALA A 479 21.90 3.30 14.93
CA ALA A 479 20.60 3.45 15.59
C ALA A 479 20.67 4.34 16.85
N LEU A 480 21.70 4.17 17.67
CA LEU A 480 21.94 4.99 18.88
C LEU A 480 22.22 6.45 18.56
N HIS A 481 22.87 6.72 17.42
CA HIS A 481 23.15 8.09 16.96
C HIS A 481 21.92 8.76 16.34
N THR A 482 21.11 8.00 15.59
CA THR A 482 19.92 8.52 14.91
C THR A 482 18.71 8.66 15.84
N MET A 483 18.52 7.75 16.80
CA MET A 483 17.34 7.70 17.69
C MET A 483 17.66 8.25 19.09
N THR A 484 17.92 9.56 19.16
CA THR A 484 18.44 10.23 20.38
C THR A 484 17.57 10.05 21.63
N GLN A 485 16.24 9.97 21.48
CA GLN A 485 15.30 9.84 22.61
C GLN A 485 15.19 8.42 23.16
N VAL A 486 15.51 7.41 22.35
CA VAL A 486 15.34 6.00 22.71
C VAL A 486 16.70 5.33 23.01
N LYS A 487 17.77 6.14 22.99
CA LYS A 487 19.15 5.70 23.22
C LYS A 487 19.33 4.94 24.55
N LEU A 488 18.71 5.42 25.63
CA LEU A 488 18.79 4.77 26.94
C LEU A 488 18.06 3.42 26.97
N ASP A 489 16.89 3.33 26.33
CA ASP A 489 16.13 2.08 26.23
C ASP A 489 16.93 1.02 25.44
N ILE A 490 17.53 1.41 24.31
CA ILE A 490 18.37 0.53 23.49
C ILE A 490 19.58 0.03 24.28
N LEU A 491 20.31 0.93 24.96
CA LEU A 491 21.49 0.57 25.76
C LEU A 491 21.13 -0.37 26.91
N THR A 492 20.02 -0.12 27.60
CA THR A 492 19.58 -0.95 28.72
C THR A 492 19.29 -2.38 28.26
N VAL A 493 18.59 -2.57 27.14
CA VAL A 493 18.25 -3.92 26.66
C VAL A 493 19.47 -4.66 26.11
N ILE A 494 20.36 -3.98 25.38
CA ILE A 494 21.62 -4.58 24.94
C ILE A 494 22.46 -5.00 26.14
N PHE A 495 22.58 -4.13 27.15
CA PHE A 495 23.34 -4.42 28.37
C PHE A 495 22.76 -5.62 29.12
N CYS A 496 21.44 -5.70 29.33
CA CYS A 496 20.82 -6.84 30.00
C CYS A 496 21.07 -8.19 29.30
N ILE A 497 21.13 -8.22 27.97
CA ILE A 497 21.41 -9.46 27.21
C ILE A 497 22.89 -9.84 27.29
N CYS A 498 23.78 -8.84 27.22
CA CYS A 498 25.20 -9.04 27.45
C CYS A 498 25.46 -9.55 28.87
N ASP A 499 24.82 -8.97 29.87
CA ASP A 499 24.97 -9.30 31.28
C ASP A 499 24.43 -10.71 31.59
N HIS A 500 23.25 -11.07 31.06
CA HIS A 500 22.70 -12.43 31.22
C HIS A 500 23.56 -13.52 30.54
N ARG A 501 24.35 -13.18 29.50
CA ARG A 501 25.33 -14.09 28.89
C ARG A 501 26.66 -14.11 29.63
N LEU A 502 27.11 -12.99 30.17
CA LEU A 502 28.25 -12.90 31.09
C LEU A 502 28.00 -13.74 32.35
N TYR A 503 26.83 -13.60 32.97
CA TYR A 503 26.42 -14.39 34.14
C TYR A 503 26.34 -15.89 33.85
N ARG A 504 25.81 -16.29 32.68
CA ARG A 504 25.71 -17.71 32.30
C ARG A 504 27.07 -18.34 31.95
N ASN A 505 28.03 -17.55 31.49
CA ASN A 505 29.40 -18.00 31.29
C ASN A 505 30.15 -18.09 32.62
N ILE A 506 29.95 -17.15 33.55
CA ILE A 506 30.54 -17.23 34.90
C ILE A 506 30.04 -18.48 35.64
N HIS A 507 28.76 -18.82 35.53
CA HIS A 507 28.19 -20.02 36.16
C HIS A 507 28.53 -21.36 35.49
N LYS A 508 29.12 -21.35 34.30
CA LYS A 508 29.67 -22.56 33.65
C LYS A 508 31.17 -22.73 33.88
N THR A 509 31.82 -21.74 34.50
CA THR A 509 33.25 -21.74 34.82
C THR A 509 33.52 -21.85 36.33
N LEU A 510 32.46 -21.93 37.13
CA LEU A 510 32.41 -22.40 38.52
C LEU A 510 31.70 -23.75 38.52
#